data_AF-A0A9D5NM13-F1
#
_entry.id   AF-A0A9D5NM13-F1
#
_cell.length_a   1.000
_cell.length_b   1.000
_cell.length_c   1.000
_cell.angle_alpha   90.00
_cell.angle_beta   90.00
_cell.angle_gamma   90.00
#
_symmetry.space_group_name_H-M   'P 1'
#
loop_
_entity.id
_entity.type
_entity.pdbx_description
1 polymer ?
#
loop_
_entity_poly.entity_id
_entity_poly.type
_entity_poly.pdbx_seq_one_letter_code
_entity_poly.pdbx_strand_id
1 'polypeptide(L)'
;MATTLKVINELFDETISDITSNSNSWQSFLKCASMNYKYDFNEQLLIYAQKPNAVACADYDTWNDTFKRYVKGAGIALLTEEDGYSRLRYVWDVSNTHSKYGVRGKRV
;
A
#
# COMPACT_ATOMS: atom_id res chain seq x y z
N MET A 1 12.66 4.58 -18.54
CA MET A 1 12.01 4.40 -17.22
C MET A 1 12.28 2.98 -16.70
N ALA A 2 13.54 2.70 -16.35
CA ALA A 2 13.94 1.47 -15.65
C ALA A 2 14.25 1.74 -14.16
N THR A 3 14.21 3.02 -13.75
CA THR A 3 14.63 3.48 -12.44
C THR A 3 13.61 3.18 -11.34
N THR A 4 12.31 3.34 -11.61
CA THR A 4 11.26 3.21 -10.59
C THR A 4 11.11 1.77 -10.11
N LEU A 5 11.11 0.79 -11.00
CA LEU A 5 11.02 -0.63 -10.63
C LEU A 5 12.24 -1.06 -9.81
N LYS A 6 13.44 -0.64 -10.23
CA LYS A 6 14.68 -0.90 -9.49
C LYS A 6 14.65 -0.29 -8.07
N VAL A 7 14.19 0.96 -7.95
CA VAL A 7 14.05 1.63 -6.64
C VAL A 7 13.07 0.90 -5.73
N ILE A 8 11.96 0.37 -6.27
CA ILE A 8 10.99 -0.37 -5.46
C ILE A 8 11.54 -1.74 -5.02
N ASN A 9 12.34 -2.41 -5.86
CA ASN A 9 13.05 -3.62 -5.45
C ASN A 9 14.09 -3.33 -4.35
N GLU A 10 14.87 -2.25 -4.47
CA GLU A 10 15.82 -1.84 -3.44
C GLU A 10 15.10 -1.53 -2.11
N LEU A 11 13.99 -0.80 -2.17
CA LEU A 11 13.15 -0.50 -1.00
C LEU A 11 12.62 -1.78 -0.34
N PHE A 12 12.28 -2.79 -1.14
CA PHE A 12 11.82 -4.08 -0.65
C PHE A 12 12.89 -4.78 0.18
N ASP A 13 14.10 -4.90 -0.37
CA ASP A 13 15.23 -5.58 0.28
C ASP A 13 15.64 -4.86 1.58
N GLU A 14 15.71 -3.53 1.55
CA GLU A 14 16.01 -2.70 2.73
C GLU A 14 14.96 -2.90 3.83
N THR A 15 13.68 -2.86 3.45
CA THR A 15 12.58 -3.00 4.43
C THR A 15 12.58 -4.38 5.08
N ILE A 16 12.91 -5.45 4.34
CA ILE A 16 13.05 -6.80 4.93
C ILE A 16 14.15 -6.80 5.99
N SER A 17 15.32 -6.24 5.67
CA SER A 17 16.43 -6.15 6.62
C SER A 17 16.02 -5.38 7.88
N ASP A 18 15.29 -4.28 7.72
CA ASP A 18 14.85 -3.43 8.83
C ASP A 18 13.80 -4.11 9.73
N ILE A 19 12.78 -4.75 9.15
CA ILE A 19 11.72 -5.39 9.95
C ILE A 19 12.21 -6.64 10.68
N THR A 20 13.23 -7.31 10.14
CA THR A 20 13.82 -8.51 10.73
C THR A 20 14.92 -8.18 11.76
N SER A 21 15.40 -6.93 11.81
CA SER A 21 16.47 -6.50 12.72
C SER A 21 16.11 -6.63 14.20
N ASN A 22 14.83 -6.47 14.57
CA ASN A 22 14.37 -6.57 15.95
C ASN A 22 12.85 -6.80 16.07
N SER A 23 12.42 -7.27 17.24
CA SER A 23 11.01 -7.60 17.53
C SER A 23 10.05 -6.42 17.42
N ASN A 24 10.48 -5.20 17.78
CA ASN A 24 9.60 -4.03 17.71
C ASN A 24 9.32 -3.62 16.26
N SER A 25 10.32 -3.68 15.38
CA SER A 25 10.15 -3.45 13.95
C SER A 25 9.22 -4.50 13.33
N TRP A 26 9.41 -5.77 13.69
CA TRP A 26 8.54 -6.86 13.23
C TRP A 26 7.08 -6.67 13.67
N GLN A 27 6.85 -6.33 14.95
CA GLN A 27 5.49 -6.05 15.46
C GLN A 27 4.85 -4.84 14.79
N SER A 28 5.64 -3.80 14.50
CA SER A 28 5.16 -2.59 13.80
C SER A 28 4.71 -2.92 12.38
N PHE A 29 5.49 -3.74 11.67
CA PHE A 29 5.11 -4.28 10.37
C PHE A 29 3.82 -5.09 10.45
N LEU A 30 3.72 -6.05 11.38
CA LEU A 30 2.52 -6.88 11.54
C LEU A 30 1.26 -6.06 11.84
N LYS A 31 1.37 -4.94 12.56
CA LYS A 31 0.25 -4.04 12.79
C LYS A 31 -0.27 -3.43 11.49
N CYS A 32 0.60 -2.94 10.61
CA CYS A 32 0.21 -2.43 9.30
C CYS A 32 -0.31 -3.53 8.36
N ALA A 33 0.39 -4.67 8.33
CA ALA A 33 0.04 -5.83 7.51
C ALA A 33 -1.35 -6.39 7.88
N SER A 34 -1.67 -6.50 9.16
CA SER A 34 -2.97 -7.01 9.62
C SER A 34 -4.16 -6.13 9.20
N MET A 35 -3.97 -4.81 9.07
CA MET A 35 -4.99 -3.90 8.54
C MET A 35 -5.18 -4.05 7.02
N ASN A 36 -4.15 -4.55 6.33
CA ASN A 36 -4.11 -4.74 4.88
C ASN A 36 -3.98 -6.22 4.50
N TYR A 37 -4.66 -7.10 5.24
CA TYR A 37 -4.51 -8.56 5.16
C TYR A 37 -4.82 -9.19 3.79
N LYS A 38 -5.57 -8.49 2.93
CA LYS A 38 -5.95 -8.97 1.59
C LYS A 38 -4.82 -8.92 0.56
N TYR A 39 -3.71 -8.25 0.89
CA TYR A 39 -2.53 -8.16 0.05
C TYR A 39 -1.55 -9.28 0.43
N ASP A 40 -0.77 -9.75 -0.52
CA ASP A 40 0.28 -10.75 -0.25
C ASP A 40 1.43 -10.15 0.56
N PHE A 41 2.26 -11.01 1.16
CA PHE A 41 3.37 -10.56 2.02
C PHE A 41 4.24 -9.50 1.36
N ASN A 42 4.60 -9.69 0.08
CA ASN A 42 5.46 -8.74 -0.62
C ASN A 42 4.81 -7.36 -0.76
N GLU A 43 3.51 -7.35 -1.03
CA GLU A 43 2.73 -6.13 -1.17
C GLU A 43 2.49 -5.46 0.19
N GLN A 44 2.22 -6.24 1.25
CA GLN A 44 2.13 -5.73 2.62
C GLN A 44 3.43 -5.05 3.05
N LEU A 45 4.57 -5.62 2.67
CA LEU A 45 5.89 -5.06 2.96
C LEU A 45 6.08 -3.71 2.25
N LEU A 46 5.71 -3.61 0.97
CA LEU A 46 5.77 -2.36 0.22
C LEU A 46 4.78 -1.31 0.72
N ILE A 47 3.59 -1.72 1.19
CA ILE A 47 2.64 -0.83 1.86
C ILE A 47 3.27 -0.27 3.13
N TYR A 48 3.86 -1.13 3.97
CA TYR A 48 4.52 -0.71 5.20
C TYR A 48 5.72 0.21 4.93
N ALA A 49 6.58 -0.13 3.97
CA ALA A 49 7.76 0.64 3.61
C ALA A 49 7.42 2.09 3.23
N GLN A 50 6.36 2.29 2.44
CA GLN A 50 5.96 3.60 1.95
C GLN A 50 5.01 4.33 2.91
N LYS A 51 4.21 3.59 3.69
CA LYS A 51 3.22 4.15 4.60
C LYS A 51 3.00 3.21 5.81
N PRO A 52 3.84 3.30 6.86
CA PRO A 52 3.76 2.42 8.03
C PRO A 52 2.42 2.46 8.79
N ASN A 53 1.67 3.55 8.64
CA ASN A 53 0.38 3.76 9.29
C ASN A 53 -0.82 3.54 8.35
N ALA A 54 -0.65 2.80 7.24
CA ALA A 54 -1.75 2.46 6.35
C ALA A 54 -2.79 1.58 7.07
N VAL A 55 -4.07 1.90 6.89
CA VAL A 55 -5.20 1.23 7.57
C VAL A 55 -6.13 0.54 6.58
N ALA A 56 -6.33 1.11 5.39
CA ALA A 56 -7.16 0.48 4.39
C ALA A 56 -6.68 0.91 3.01
N CYS A 57 -5.98 0.02 2.31
CA CYS A 57 -5.52 0.27 0.95
C CYS A 57 -6.48 -0.32 -0.10
N ALA A 58 -6.72 0.42 -1.18
CA ALA A 58 -7.41 -0.08 -2.37
C ALA A 58 -6.93 0.65 -3.64
N ASP A 59 -7.18 0.05 -4.80
CA ASP A 59 -6.95 0.68 -6.10
C ASP A 59 -7.91 1.87 -6.33
N TYR A 60 -7.64 2.62 -7.39
CA TYR A 60 -8.38 3.83 -7.73
C TYR A 60 -9.88 3.55 -7.98
N ASP A 61 -10.18 2.52 -8.76
CA ASP A 61 -11.55 2.20 -9.18
C ASP A 61 -12.36 1.72 -7.99
N THR A 62 -11.78 0.88 -7.13
CA THR A 62 -12.41 0.48 -5.86
C THR A 62 -12.76 1.69 -4.99
N TRP A 63 -11.87 2.67 -4.86
CA TRP A 63 -12.19 3.90 -4.14
C TRP A 63 -13.32 4.69 -4.80
N ASN A 64 -13.22 4.88 -6.12
CA ASN A 64 -14.08 5.76 -6.89
C ASN A 64 -15.51 5.21 -7.05
N ASP A 65 -15.61 3.92 -7.34
CA ASP A 65 -16.83 3.26 -7.80
C ASP A 65 -17.52 2.50 -6.68
N THR A 66 -16.76 1.82 -5.82
CA THR A 66 -17.33 1.04 -4.70
C THR A 66 -17.55 1.93 -3.48
N PHE A 67 -16.50 2.61 -3.01
CA PHE A 67 -16.57 3.42 -1.80
C PHE A 67 -17.07 4.85 -2.03
N LYS A 68 -17.18 5.28 -3.29
CA LYS A 68 -17.60 6.63 -3.67
C LYS A 68 -16.74 7.70 -3.01
N ARG A 69 -15.42 7.49 -3.08
CA ARG A 69 -14.39 8.41 -2.58
C ARG A 69 -13.48 8.79 -3.74
N TYR A 70 -13.04 10.04 -3.79
CA TYR A 70 -12.01 10.44 -4.74
C TYR A 70 -10.64 10.30 -4.10
N VAL A 71 -9.69 9.81 -4.88
CA VAL A 71 -8.29 9.68 -4.48
C VAL A 71 -7.61 11.06 -4.48
N LYS A 72 -6.78 11.30 -3.48
CA LYS A 72 -5.91 12.48 -3.37
C LYS A 72 -4.48 12.09 -3.03
N GLY A 73 -3.53 12.76 -3.67
CA GLY A 73 -2.10 12.58 -3.41
C GLY A 73 -1.51 11.31 -4.04
N ALA A 74 -0.28 11.01 -3.64
CA ALA A 74 0.50 9.93 -4.22
C ALA A 74 0.00 8.54 -3.78
N GLY A 75 0.07 7.59 -4.72
CA GLY A 75 -0.20 6.18 -4.46
C GLY A 75 1.01 5.46 -3.89
N ILE A 76 0.74 4.33 -3.24
CA ILE A 76 1.71 3.35 -2.78
C ILE A 76 1.98 2.40 -3.95
N ALA A 77 3.24 2.29 -4.35
CA ALA A 77 3.66 1.42 -5.43
C ALA A 77 3.78 -0.03 -4.96
N LEU A 78 3.12 -0.96 -5.64
CA LEU A 78 3.21 -2.39 -5.41
C LEU A 78 3.81 -3.07 -6.64
N LEU A 79 4.61 -4.10 -6.39
CA LEU A 79 5.13 -4.99 -7.43
C LEU A 79 4.13 -6.13 -7.63
N THR A 80 3.74 -6.34 -8.89
CA THR A 80 2.93 -7.48 -9.31
C THR A 80 3.66 -8.22 -10.42
N GLU A 81 3.54 -9.55 -10.45
CA GLU A 81 4.04 -10.37 -11.55
C GLU A 81 2.89 -10.73 -12.48
N GLU A 82 2.93 -10.19 -13.69
CA GLU A 82 1.99 -10.52 -14.77
C GLU A 82 2.77 -11.05 -15.96
N ASP A 83 2.35 -12.21 -16.49
CA ASP A 83 2.95 -12.84 -17.69
C ASP A 83 4.48 -13.05 -17.59
N GLY A 84 5.01 -13.25 -16.36
CA GLY A 84 6.44 -13.40 -16.11
C GLY A 84 7.23 -12.08 -16.09
N TYR A 85 6.55 -10.94 -16.08
CA TYR A 85 7.15 -9.61 -15.99
C TYR A 85 6.70 -8.88 -14.72
N SER A 86 7.65 -8.32 -13.98
CA SER A 86 7.33 -7.43 -12.87
C SER A 86 6.77 -6.11 -13.39
N ARG A 87 5.60 -5.72 -12.88
CA ARG A 87 4.92 -4.45 -13.17
C ARG A 87 4.64 -3.70 -11.88
N LEU A 88 4.47 -2.38 -12.02
CA LEU A 88 4.04 -1.52 -10.93
C LEU A 88 2.54 -1.28 -11.01
N ARG A 89 1.85 -1.53 -9.91
CA ARG A 89 0.46 -1.08 -9.69
C ARG A 89 0.43 -0.13 -8.50
N TYR A 90 -0.61 0.70 -8.41
CA TYR A 90 -0.72 1.68 -7.34
C TYR A 90 -1.99 1.46 -6.53
N VAL A 91 -1.85 1.59 -5.21
CA VAL A 91 -2.97 1.60 -4.26
C VAL A 91 -2.92 2.86 -3.40
N TRP A 92 -4.05 3.23 -2.83
CA TRP A 92 -4.17 4.39 -1.96
C TRP A 92 -4.77 3.96 -0.63
N ASP A 93 -4.21 4.47 0.46
CA ASP A 93 -4.78 4.33 1.78
C ASP A 93 -6.02 5.24 1.94
N VAL A 94 -6.94 4.91 2.84
CA VAL A 94 -8.14 5.71 3.14
C VAL A 94 -7.80 7.17 3.50
N SER A 95 -6.66 7.44 4.15
CA SER A 95 -6.22 8.81 4.46
C SER A 95 -5.87 9.62 3.19
N ASN A 96 -5.56 8.94 2.09
CA ASN A 96 -5.35 9.48 0.75
C ASN A 96 -6.64 9.58 -0.07
N THR A 97 -7.79 9.66 0.59
CA THR A 97 -9.08 9.81 -0.11
C THR A 97 -10.00 10.79 0.58
N HIS A 98 -11.00 11.26 -0.15
CA HIS A 98 -12.08 12.07 0.39
C HIS A 98 -13.43 11.52 -0.07
N SER A 99 -14.41 11.55 0.83
CA SER A 99 -15.79 11.18 0.54
C SER A 99 -16.39 12.10 -0.53
N LYS A 100 -17.01 11.52 -1.56
CA LYS A 100 -17.80 12.29 -2.54
C LYS A 100 -19.09 12.86 -1.95
N TYR A 101 -19.55 12.33 -0.81
CA TYR A 101 -20.76 12.78 -0.11
C TYR A 101 -20.47 13.80 1.02
N GLY A 102 -19.25 14.32 1.12
CA GLY A 102 -18.84 15.17 2.25
C GLY A 102 -18.73 14.40 3.58
N VAL A 103 -18.76 15.13 4.70
CA VAL A 103 -18.47 14.62 6.07
C VAL A 103 -19.44 13.50 6.52
N ARG A 104 -20.60 13.36 5.85
CA ARG A 104 -21.65 12.37 6.16
C ARG A 104 -21.61 11.09 5.32
N GLY A 105 -20.63 10.93 4.44
CA GLY A 105 -20.51 9.74 3.59
C GLY A 105 -20.24 8.45 4.37
N LYS A 106 -20.63 7.30 3.80
CA LYS A 106 -20.40 5.95 4.33
C LYS A 106 -19.01 5.85 4.96
N ARG A 107 -18.96 5.52 6.26
CA ARG A 107 -17.70 5.21 6.93
C ARG A 107 -17.13 3.96 6.29
N VAL A 108 -15.87 4.05 5.91
CA VAL A 108 -15.04 2.92 5.45
C VAL A 108 -14.52 2.21 6.69
#